data_AF-A0AAE2QV50-F1
#
_entry.id   AF-A0AAE2QV50-F1
#
_cell.length_a   1.000
_cell.length_b   1.000
_cell.length_c   1.000
_cell.angle_alpha   90.00
_cell.angle_beta   90.00
_cell.angle_gamma   90.00
#
_symmetry.space_group_name_H-M   'P 1'
#
loop_
_entity.id
_entity.type
_entity.pdbx_description
1 polymer ?
#
loop_
_entity_poly.entity_id
_entity_poly.type
_entity_poly.pdbx_seq_one_letter_code
_entity_poly.pdbx_strand_id
1 'polypeptide(L)'
;MLRWRLNEVMARLRITNQELGEAMGRHEVSISRMRSTDSMPRLDGEALNLLCNALTAISRDRGVIGMIGPNDLFEYVPDDDLARASTDINPSVNEVGQSEAGGQSTNDFVSLTFNEAA
;
A
#
# COMPACT_ATOMS: atom_id res chain seq x y z
N MET A 1 4.26 -11.90 5.80
CA MET A 1 3.19 -12.58 5.02
C MET A 1 2.44 -11.64 4.06
N LEU A 2 2.06 -12.12 2.86
CA LEU A 2 1.13 -11.42 1.96
C LEU A 2 -0.33 -11.79 2.30
N ARG A 3 -1.18 -10.79 2.55
CA ARG A 3 -2.61 -10.96 2.85
C ARG A 3 -3.47 -10.66 1.64
N TRP A 4 -4.50 -11.48 1.44
CA TRP A 4 -5.53 -11.29 0.43
C TRP A 4 -6.69 -10.45 0.96
N ARG A 5 -7.04 -9.37 0.25
CA ARG A 5 -8.00 -8.36 0.71
C ARG A 5 -9.27 -8.26 -0.12
N LEU A 6 -9.56 -9.27 -0.96
CA LEU A 6 -10.75 -9.22 -1.81
C LEU A 6 -12.04 -9.05 -0.99
N ASN A 7 -12.15 -9.72 0.17
CA ASN A 7 -13.33 -9.58 1.03
C ASN A 7 -13.54 -8.13 1.51
N GLU A 8 -12.48 -7.46 1.92
CA GLU A 8 -12.53 -6.07 2.37
C GLU A 8 -12.86 -5.11 1.24
N VAL A 9 -12.25 -5.31 0.06
CA VAL A 9 -12.51 -4.51 -1.14
C VAL A 9 -13.97 -4.65 -1.56
N MET A 10 -14.50 -5.87 -1.62
CA MET A 10 -15.91 -6.12 -1.94
C MET A 10 -16.84 -5.48 -0.91
N ALA A 11 -16.54 -5.61 0.38
CA ALA A 11 -17.33 -4.99 1.45
C ALA A 11 -17.32 -3.46 1.37
N ARG A 12 -16.15 -2.85 1.15
CA ARG A 12 -15.98 -1.39 0.98
C ARG A 12 -16.83 -0.85 -0.17
N LEU A 13 -16.86 -1.59 -1.28
CA LEU A 13 -17.61 -1.21 -2.48
C LEU A 13 -19.06 -1.70 -2.48
N ARG A 14 -19.46 -2.44 -1.43
CA ARG A 14 -20.76 -3.12 -1.27
C ARG A 14 -21.08 -4.11 -2.40
N ILE A 15 -20.08 -4.70 -3.04
CA ILE A 15 -20.25 -5.61 -4.18
C ILE A 15 -20.71 -6.97 -3.67
N THR A 16 -21.79 -7.50 -4.26
CA THR A 16 -22.27 -8.84 -3.93
C THR A 16 -21.48 -9.93 -4.67
N ASN A 17 -21.47 -11.14 -4.13
CA ASN A 17 -20.83 -12.29 -4.79
C ASN A 17 -21.48 -12.59 -6.14
N GLN A 18 -22.80 -12.39 -6.24
CA GLN A 18 -23.56 -12.60 -7.47
C GLN A 18 -23.11 -11.62 -8.55
N GLU A 19 -23.08 -10.31 -8.27
CA GLU A 19 -22.65 -9.29 -9.24
C GLU A 19 -21.23 -9.54 -9.74
N LEU A 20 -20.30 -9.85 -8.84
CA LEU A 20 -18.92 -10.13 -9.22
C LEU A 20 -18.81 -11.43 -10.04
N GLY A 21 -19.62 -12.44 -9.70
CA GLY A 21 -19.71 -13.67 -10.45
C GLY A 21 -20.20 -13.45 -11.88
N GLU A 22 -21.28 -12.69 -12.04
CA GLU A 22 -21.84 -12.31 -13.34
C GLU A 22 -20.82 -11.53 -14.18
N ALA A 23 -20.16 -10.53 -13.59
CA ALA A 23 -19.15 -9.73 -14.29
C ALA A 23 -17.91 -10.53 -14.71
N MET A 24 -17.52 -11.55 -13.93
CA MET A 24 -16.38 -12.42 -14.25
C MET A 24 -16.76 -13.68 -15.05
N GLY A 25 -18.04 -13.93 -15.29
CA GLY A 25 -18.52 -15.20 -15.85
C GLY A 25 -18.23 -16.42 -14.95
N ARG A 26 -18.20 -16.23 -13.63
CA ARG A 26 -17.93 -17.29 -12.63
C ARG A 26 -19.12 -17.51 -11.72
N HIS A 27 -19.29 -18.74 -11.25
CA HIS A 27 -20.33 -19.06 -10.28
C HIS A 27 -20.11 -18.34 -8.94
N GLU A 28 -21.18 -17.89 -8.29
CA GLU A 28 -21.14 -17.17 -7.01
C GLU A 28 -20.33 -17.91 -5.94
N VAL A 29 -20.48 -19.23 -5.87
CA VAL A 29 -19.74 -20.10 -4.92
C VAL A 29 -18.22 -19.99 -5.12
N SER A 30 -17.75 -19.84 -6.36
CA SER A 30 -16.33 -19.65 -6.65
C SER A 30 -15.82 -18.31 -6.12
N ILE A 31 -16.63 -17.25 -6.24
CA ILE A 31 -16.32 -15.93 -5.67
C ILE A 31 -16.31 -15.99 -4.14
N SER A 32 -17.30 -16.65 -3.55
CA SER A 32 -17.37 -16.82 -2.09
C SER A 32 -16.13 -17.53 -1.54
N ARG A 33 -15.64 -18.57 -2.22
CA ARG A 33 -14.39 -19.25 -1.84
C ARG A 33 -13.18 -18.34 -2.01
N MET A 34 -13.09 -17.65 -3.15
CA MET A 34 -12.00 -16.74 -3.48
C MET A 34 -11.84 -15.61 -2.45
N ARG A 35 -12.94 -15.04 -1.93
CA ARG A 35 -12.85 -13.98 -0.91
C ARG A 35 -12.54 -14.51 0.50
N SER A 36 -12.92 -15.75 0.80
CA SER A 36 -12.79 -16.33 2.15
C SER A 36 -11.39 -16.86 2.47
N THR A 37 -10.54 -17.02 1.46
CA THR A 37 -9.15 -17.48 1.64
C THR A 37 -8.24 -16.33 2.04
N ASP A 38 -7.48 -16.48 3.12
CA ASP A 38 -6.48 -15.47 3.55
C ASP A 38 -5.29 -15.33 2.59
N SER A 39 -4.99 -16.39 1.83
CA SER A 39 -3.94 -16.42 0.83
C SER A 39 -4.50 -16.28 -0.58
N MET A 40 -3.70 -15.71 -1.49
CA MET A 40 -4.06 -15.62 -2.91
C MET A 40 -4.37 -17.03 -3.48
N PRO A 41 -5.58 -17.27 -3.99
CA PRO A 41 -5.91 -18.53 -4.64
C PRO A 41 -5.15 -18.65 -5.97
N ARG A 42 -5.13 -19.85 -6.57
CA ARG A 42 -4.53 -20.06 -7.90
C ARG A 42 -5.27 -19.23 -8.96
N LEU A 43 -4.76 -18.04 -9.22
CA LEU A 43 -5.25 -17.05 -10.18
C LEU A 43 -4.09 -16.72 -11.13
N ASP A 44 -4.35 -16.87 -12.43
CA ASP A 44 -3.41 -16.43 -13.47
C ASP A 44 -3.54 -14.92 -13.68
N GLY A 45 -2.54 -14.30 -14.33
CA GLY A 45 -2.52 -12.86 -14.61
C GLY A 45 -3.77 -12.38 -15.35
N GLU A 46 -4.31 -13.18 -16.28
CA GLU A 46 -5.56 -12.86 -16.98
C GLU A 46 -6.78 -12.85 -16.03
N ALA A 47 -6.86 -13.83 -15.13
CA ALA A 47 -7.95 -13.91 -14.16
C ALA A 47 -7.89 -12.75 -13.16
N LEU A 48 -6.68 -12.35 -12.75
CA LEU A 48 -6.47 -11.18 -11.88
C LEU A 48 -6.84 -9.87 -12.61
N ASN A 49 -6.46 -9.72 -13.88
CA ASN A 49 -6.86 -8.57 -14.69
C ASN A 49 -8.38 -8.49 -14.84
N LEU A 50 -9.03 -9.62 -15.15
CA LEU A 50 -10.48 -9.69 -15.24
C LEU A 50 -11.15 -9.31 -13.92
N LEU A 51 -10.63 -9.77 -12.79
CA LEU A 51 -11.11 -9.41 -11.46
C LEU A 51 -11.03 -7.89 -11.22
N CYS A 52 -9.89 -7.27 -11.50
CA CYS A 52 -9.71 -5.83 -11.34
C CYS A 52 -10.65 -5.02 -12.23
N ASN A 53 -10.82 -5.45 -13.49
CA ASN A 53 -11.73 -4.82 -14.44
C ASN A 53 -13.19 -4.95 -14.01
N ALA A 54 -13.61 -6.14 -13.57
CA ALA A 54 -14.96 -6.39 -13.06
C ALA A 54 -15.26 -5.52 -11.83
N LEU A 55 -14.34 -5.47 -10.85
CA LEU A 55 -14.50 -4.63 -9.66
C LEU A 55 -14.59 -3.15 -10.02
N THR A 56 -13.76 -2.69 -10.95
CA THR A 56 -13.78 -1.29 -11.41
C THR A 56 -15.08 -0.95 -12.14
N ALA A 57 -15.57 -1.84 -13.01
CA ALA A 57 -16.82 -1.64 -13.74
C ALA A 57 -18.01 -1.52 -12.78
N ILE A 58 -18.17 -2.47 -11.85
CA ILE A 58 -19.27 -2.47 -10.87
C ILE A 58 -19.19 -1.22 -9.98
N SER A 59 -17.99 -0.81 -9.57
CA SER A 59 -17.79 0.37 -8.72
C SER A 59 -18.12 1.67 -9.45
N ARG A 60 -17.80 1.73 -10.75
CA ARG A 60 -18.11 2.89 -11.61
C ARG A 60 -19.61 3.10 -11.74
N ASP A 61 -20.39 2.03 -11.91
CA ASP A 61 -21.85 2.11 -11.98
C ASP A 61 -22.48 2.69 -10.70
N ARG A 62 -21.76 2.60 -9.57
CA ARG A 62 -22.17 3.13 -8.26
C ARG A 62 -21.65 4.55 -7.99
N GLY A 63 -20.97 5.17 -8.95
CA GLY A 63 -20.43 6.53 -8.83
C GLY A 63 -19.15 6.61 -7.98
N VAL A 64 -18.50 5.48 -7.67
CA VAL A 64 -17.19 5.50 -7.01
C VAL A 64 -16.13 5.90 -8.05
N ILE A 65 -15.51 7.06 -7.84
CA ILE A 65 -14.44 7.56 -8.70
C ILE A 65 -13.13 6.91 -8.24
N GLY A 66 -12.75 5.79 -8.87
CA GLY A 66 -11.49 5.11 -8.58
C GLY A 66 -11.31 3.82 -9.40
N MET A 67 -10.07 3.53 -9.76
CA MET A 67 -9.70 2.24 -10.38
C MET A 67 -9.29 1.27 -9.28
N ILE A 68 -9.82 0.05 -9.31
CA ILE A 68 -9.41 -1.01 -8.39
C ILE A 68 -8.23 -1.74 -9.05
N GLY A 69 -7.05 -1.62 -8.45
CA GLY A 69 -5.83 -2.25 -8.96
C GLY A 69 -5.40 -3.47 -8.13
N PRO A 70 -4.37 -4.21 -8.59
CA PRO A 70 -3.79 -5.30 -7.82
C PRO A 70 -3.35 -4.87 -6.41
N ASN A 71 -2.85 -3.64 -6.28
CA ASN A 71 -2.42 -3.09 -4.98
C ASN A 71 -3.55 -2.96 -3.96
N ASP A 72 -4.82 -2.82 -4.40
CA ASP A 72 -5.96 -2.82 -3.49
C ASP A 72 -6.28 -4.22 -2.95
N LEU A 73 -5.87 -5.28 -3.67
CA LEU A 73 -6.18 -6.67 -3.36
C LEU A 73 -5.13 -7.34 -2.46
N PHE A 74 -3.94 -6.77 -2.35
CA PHE A 74 -2.82 -7.33 -1.60
C PHE A 74 -2.31 -6.37 -0.54
N GLU A 75 -1.98 -6.91 0.63
CA GLU A 75 -1.27 -6.18 1.66
C GLU A 75 -0.07 -6.99 2.14
N TYR A 76 1.09 -6.33 2.23
CA TYR A 76 2.27 -6.92 2.83
C TYR A 76 2.27 -6.62 4.33
N VAL A 77 2.22 -7.67 5.14
CA VAL A 77 2.39 -7.59 6.58
C VAL A 77 3.75 -8.21 6.90
N PRO A 78 4.74 -7.47 7.43
CA PRO A 78 6.01 -8.04 7.86
C PRO A 78 5.77 -9.12 8.91
N ASP A 79 6.54 -10.20 8.88
CA ASP A 79 6.51 -11.18 9.96
C ASP A 79 7.19 -10.56 11.19
N ASP A 80 6.65 -10.80 12.39
CA ASP A 80 7.07 -10.12 13.64
C ASP A 80 8.59 -10.21 13.93
N ASP A 81 9.25 -11.25 13.41
CA ASP A 81 10.70 -11.44 13.54
C ASP A 81 11.54 -10.36 12.82
N LEU A 82 11.01 -9.74 11.75
CA LEU A 82 11.67 -8.65 11.04
C LEU A 82 11.52 -7.29 11.78
N ALA A 83 10.45 -7.11 12.55
CA ALA A 83 10.22 -5.89 13.33
C ALA A 83 11.12 -5.82 14.56
N ARG A 84 11.55 -6.96 15.11
CA ARG A 84 12.47 -7.02 16.26
C ARG A 84 13.93 -6.76 15.88
N ALA A 85 14.34 -7.12 14.66
CA ALA A 85 15.71 -6.93 14.18
C ALA A 85 16.11 -5.44 13.99
N SER A 86 15.15 -4.52 13.98
CA SER A 86 15.38 -3.07 13.79
C SER A 86 15.53 -2.28 15.10
N THR A 87 15.35 -2.90 16.27
CA THR A 87 15.45 -2.21 17.58
C THR A 87 16.82 -2.37 18.26
N ASP A 88 17.73 -3.21 17.72
CA ASP A 88 19.06 -3.45 18.32
C ASP A 88 20.17 -2.52 17.80
N ILE A 89 19.87 -1.46 17.04
CA ILE A 89 20.83 -0.36 16.86
C ILE A 89 20.66 0.60 18.03
N ASN A 90 21.28 0.23 19.14
CA ASN A 90 21.54 1.08 20.28
C ASN A 90 22.71 2.01 19.87
N PRO A 91 22.52 3.31 19.56
CA PRO A 91 23.64 4.23 19.55
C PRO A 91 24.07 4.37 21.01
N SER A 92 25.06 3.59 21.43
CA SER A 92 25.77 3.82 22.67
C SER A 92 26.41 5.21 22.55
N VAL A 93 25.69 6.21 23.03
CA VAL A 93 26.18 7.58 23.18
C VAL A 93 27.23 7.52 24.28
N ASN A 94 28.49 7.36 23.88
CA ASN A 94 29.61 7.62 24.77
C ASN A 94 29.75 9.14 24.92
N GLU A 95 29.07 9.69 25.93
CA GLU A 95 29.48 10.93 26.56
C GLU A 95 30.77 10.69 27.35
N VAL A 96 31.91 11.15 26.82
CA VAL A 96 33.05 11.58 27.65
C VAL A 96 33.49 12.93 27.12
N GLY A 97 33.37 13.94 27.99
CA GLY A 97 33.55 15.33 27.65
C GLY A 97 34.98 15.86 27.74
N GLN A 98 35.01 17.17 27.43
CA GLN A 98 35.96 18.22 27.82
C GLN A 98 37.10 18.58 26.86
N SER A 99 36.89 19.76 26.27
CA SER A 99 37.83 20.90 26.16
C SER A 99 38.91 20.85 25.08
N GLU A 100 38.91 21.83 24.18
CA GLU A 100 39.79 23.02 24.27
C GLU A 100 39.52 24.03 23.13
N ALA A 101 39.97 25.25 23.37
CA ALA A 101 39.56 26.51 22.78
C ALA A 101 40.08 26.78 21.35
N GLY A 102 39.38 27.70 20.67
CA GLY A 102 39.99 28.62 19.71
C GLY A 102 39.40 28.62 18.31
N GLY A 103 38.90 29.78 17.88
CA GLY A 103 38.75 30.10 16.46
C GLY A 103 37.43 30.79 16.09
N GLN A 104 37.40 32.12 16.24
CA GLN A 104 36.46 32.97 15.52
C GLN A 104 36.64 32.77 14.01
N SER A 105 35.57 32.59 13.26
CA SER A 105 35.51 33.08 11.89
C SER A 105 34.07 33.27 11.45
N THR A 106 33.67 34.53 11.40
CA THR A 106 32.47 35.03 10.74
C THR A 106 32.51 34.66 9.27
N ASN A 107 31.38 34.23 8.70
CA ASN A 107 31.00 34.62 7.35
C ASN A 107 29.48 34.53 7.21
N ASP A 108 28.85 35.68 7.44
CA ASP A 108 27.67 36.11 6.70
C ASP A 108 27.90 35.89 5.19
N PHE A 109 27.04 35.11 4.54
CA PHE A 109 26.83 35.28 3.11
C PHE A 109 25.37 35.02 2.69
N VAL A 110 24.63 36.13 2.74
CA VAL A 110 23.69 36.67 1.73
C VAL A 110 22.58 35.75 1.18
N SER A 111 21.34 36.13 1.53
CA SER A 111 20.13 35.91 0.73
C SER A 111 20.18 36.70 -0.58
N LEU A 112 19.91 36.06 -1.72
CA LEU A 112 19.35 36.75 -2.90
C LEU A 112 18.32 35.85 -3.59
N THR A 113 17.06 36.14 -3.30
CA THR A 113 15.96 36.08 -4.26
C THR A 113 16.35 36.79 -5.56
N PHE A 114 16.14 36.16 -6.70
CA PHE A 114 15.89 36.91 -7.94
C PHE A 114 14.79 36.25 -8.77
N ASN A 115 13.84 37.10 -9.11
CA ASN A 115 12.58 36.89 -9.80
C ASN A 115 12.76 37.57 -11.15
N GLU A 116 12.53 36.92 -12.28
CA GLU A 116 12.37 37.66 -13.54
C GLU A 116 11.33 36.98 -14.44
N ALA A 117 10.20 37.68 -14.57
CA ALA A 117 9.22 37.56 -15.62
C ALA A 117 9.64 38.49 -16.77
N ALA A 118 9.17 38.17 -17.98
CA ALA A 118 9.53 38.87 -19.23
C ALA A 118 9.30 37.96 -20.44
#